data_AF-A0A821RFT8-F1
#
_entry.id   AF-A0A821RFT8-F1
#
_cell.length_a   1.000
_cell.length_b   1.000
_cell.length_c   1.000
_cell.angle_alpha   90.00
_cell.angle_beta   90.00
_cell.angle_gamma   90.00
#
_symmetry.space_group_name_H-M   'P 1'
#
loop_
_entity.id
_entity.type
_entity.pdbx_description
1 polymer ?
#
loop_
_entity_poly.entity_id
_entity_poly.type
_entity_poly.pdbx_seq_one_letter_code
_entity_poly.pdbx_strand_id
1 'polypeptide(L)'
;TMKSYSPTIVRLERIQNERWYKQYKVHEDDFHKRLNKDTVGTLYHGCPEVSAKAIIKDGFNRSFAGVNGTAYGNGVYFATDANYSHSYAHVNSAGERCMFIVKVLIGTSIQGNSSMKVCPVGYDSTTNG
;
A
#
# COMPACT_ATOMS: atom_id res chain seq x y z
N THR A 1 -4.89 1.81 -23.25
CA THR A 1 -5.85 0.85 -22.68
C THR A 1 -5.19 0.18 -21.48
N MET A 2 -5.76 0.25 -20.28
CA MET A 2 -5.20 -0.51 -19.14
C MET A 2 -5.26 -1.99 -19.50
N LYS A 3 -4.14 -2.71 -19.36
CA LYS A 3 -4.12 -4.16 -19.52
C LYS A 3 -4.98 -4.74 -18.41
N SER A 4 -6.00 -5.50 -18.79
CA SER A 4 -6.79 -6.30 -17.87
C SER A 4 -6.10 -7.65 -17.71
N TYR A 5 -5.94 -8.11 -16.48
CA TYR A 5 -5.35 -9.40 -16.15
C TYR A 5 -6.40 -10.30 -15.51
N SER A 6 -6.41 -11.59 -15.88
CA SER A 6 -7.27 -12.61 -15.27
C SER A 6 -6.41 -13.75 -14.71
N PRO A 7 -5.60 -13.49 -13.66
CA PRO A 7 -4.72 -14.51 -13.10
C PRO A 7 -5.50 -15.53 -12.26
N THR A 8 -4.97 -16.75 -12.16
CA THR A 8 -5.42 -17.75 -11.18
C THR A 8 -4.77 -17.49 -9.83
N ILE A 9 -5.56 -17.49 -8.75
CA ILE A 9 -5.04 -17.39 -7.39
C ILE A 9 -4.48 -18.75 -6.99
N VAL A 10 -3.16 -18.82 -6.81
CA VAL A 10 -2.47 -20.07 -6.42
C VAL A 10 -2.55 -20.28 -4.91
N ARG A 11 -2.39 -19.22 -4.11
CA ARG A 11 -2.49 -19.25 -2.65
C ARG A 11 -2.95 -17.91 -2.07
N LEU A 12 -3.56 -17.95 -0.89
CA LEU A 12 -3.93 -16.77 -0.11
C LEU A 12 -3.47 -16.98 1.33
N GLU A 13 -2.62 -16.08 1.83
CA GLU A 13 -1.99 -16.21 3.14
C GLU A 13 -2.31 -14.99 4.00
N ARG A 14 -2.63 -15.22 5.27
CA ARG A 14 -2.85 -14.13 6.24
C ARG A 14 -1.58 -13.88 7.04
N ILE A 15 -1.07 -12.65 6.96
CA ILE A 15 0.09 -12.22 7.74
C ILE A 15 -0.36 -11.88 9.15
N GLN A 16 0.21 -12.54 10.15
CA GLN A 16 -0.09 -12.30 11.56
C GLN A 16 1.12 -11.73 12.29
N ASN A 17 1.06 -10.44 12.59
CA ASN A 17 2.05 -9.75 13.42
C ASN A 17 1.31 -8.93 14.48
N GLU A 18 1.30 -9.43 15.72
CA GLU A 18 0.54 -8.83 16.81
C GLU A 18 1.02 -7.42 17.17
N ARG A 19 2.34 -7.19 17.10
CA ARG A 19 2.94 -5.87 17.40
C ARG A 19 2.44 -4.81 16.41
N TRP A 20 2.54 -5.08 15.11
CA TRP A 20 2.08 -4.14 14.10
C TRP A 20 0.56 -3.95 14.13
N TYR A 21 -0.18 -5.03 14.38
CA TYR A 21 -1.63 -4.94 14.50
C TYR A 21 -2.05 -4.02 15.66
N LYS A 22 -1.43 -4.14 16.83
CA LYS A 22 -1.68 -3.24 17.96
C LYS A 22 -1.34 -1.78 17.63
N GLN A 23 -0.20 -1.55 16.98
CA GLN A 23 0.19 -0.20 16.53
C GLN A 23 -0.81 0.38 15.54
N TYR A 24 -1.24 -0.41 14.56
CA TYR A 24 -2.24 -0.03 13.58
C TYR A 24 -3.57 0.37 14.25
N LYS A 25 -4.07 -0.46 15.18
CA LYS A 25 -5.33 -0.19 15.90
C LYS A 25 -5.28 1.12 16.69
N VAL A 26 -4.15 1.45 17.32
CA VAL A 26 -3.99 2.74 18.02
C VAL A 26 -4.09 3.93 17.05
N HIS A 27 -3.48 3.84 15.87
CA HIS A 27 -3.56 4.91 14.86
C HIS A 27 -4.96 5.00 14.24
N GLU A 28 -5.64 3.87 14.05
CA GLU A 28 -7.01 3.83 13.57
C GLU A 28 -7.96 4.55 14.54
N ASP A 29 -7.81 4.30 15.85
CA ASP A 29 -8.61 4.97 16.88
C ASP A 29 -8.33 6.48 16.93
N ASP A 30 -7.09 6.92 16.72
CA ASP A 30 -6.74 8.35 16.59
C ASP A 30 -7.43 9.00 15.38
N PHE A 31 -7.34 8.35 14.21
CA PHE A 31 -7.98 8.83 12.98
C PHE A 31 -9.49 8.94 13.15
N HIS A 32 -10.11 7.94 13.78
CA HIS A 32 -11.54 7.94 14.05
C HIS A 32 -11.95 9.13 14.93
N LYS A 33 -11.23 9.38 16.03
CA LYS A 33 -11.51 10.50 16.95
C LYS A 33 -11.31 11.86 16.29
N ARG A 34 -10.25 12.01 15.49
CA ARG A 34 -9.88 13.28 14.87
C ARG A 34 -10.76 13.65 13.68
N LEU A 35 -11.15 12.66 12.87
CA LEU A 35 -11.80 12.89 11.58
C LEU A 35 -13.29 12.56 11.55
N ASN A 36 -13.79 11.81 12.54
CA ASN A 36 -15.20 11.41 12.66
C ASN A 36 -15.79 10.81 11.36
N LYS A 37 -15.00 10.00 10.66
CA LYS A 37 -15.38 9.31 9.41
C LYS A 37 -14.65 7.98 9.29
N ASP A 38 -15.07 7.13 8.35
CA ASP A 38 -14.26 5.97 7.94
C ASP A 38 -13.01 6.47 7.21
N THR A 39 -11.87 5.95 7.63
CA THR A 39 -10.55 6.34 7.14
C THR A 39 -9.76 5.15 6.62
N VAL A 40 -10.33 3.94 6.64
CA VAL A 40 -9.65 2.71 6.28
C VAL A 40 -10.01 2.28 4.86
N GLY A 41 -9.00 2.17 4.00
CA GLY A 41 -9.12 1.52 2.70
C GLY A 41 -8.64 0.08 2.72
N THR A 42 -9.26 -0.78 1.92
CA THR A 42 -8.66 -2.08 1.55
C THR A 42 -8.04 -1.92 0.17
N LEU A 43 -6.71 -1.87 0.12
CA LEU A 43 -5.95 -1.55 -1.08
C LEU A 43 -4.98 -2.68 -1.44
N TYR A 44 -4.46 -2.62 -2.66
CA TYR A 44 -3.55 -3.61 -3.22
C TYR A 44 -2.13 -3.05 -3.35
N HIS A 45 -1.15 -3.93 -3.16
CA HIS A 45 0.26 -3.62 -3.40
C HIS A 45 0.94 -4.80 -4.09
N GLY A 46 1.21 -4.67 -5.39
CA GLY A 46 2.02 -5.62 -6.15
C GLY A 46 3.50 -5.30 -6.03
N CYS A 47 4.34 -6.32 -5.83
CA CYS A 47 5.79 -6.15 -5.77
C CYS A 47 6.53 -7.45 -6.15
N PRO A 48 7.84 -7.41 -6.43
CA PRO A 48 8.65 -8.62 -6.57
C PRO A 48 8.63 -9.46 -5.29
N GLU A 49 8.81 -10.78 -5.43
CA GLU A 49 8.85 -11.73 -4.29
C GLU A 49 9.90 -11.34 -3.23
N VAL A 50 11.05 -10.82 -3.64
CA VAL A 50 12.11 -10.37 -2.72
C VAL A 50 11.62 -9.23 -1.82
N SER A 51 10.92 -8.25 -2.41
CA SER A 51 10.30 -7.14 -1.67
C SER A 51 9.17 -7.65 -0.78
N ALA A 52 8.37 -8.61 -1.24
CA ALA A 52 7.31 -9.20 -0.43
C ALA A 52 7.86 -9.88 0.84
N LYS A 53 8.97 -10.63 0.73
CA LYS A 53 9.65 -11.24 1.88
C LYS A 53 10.13 -10.18 2.89
N ALA A 54 10.70 -9.08 2.40
CA ALA A 54 11.11 -7.96 3.26
C ALA A 54 9.90 -7.31 3.96
N ILE A 55 8.81 -7.04 3.24
CA ILE A 55 7.58 -6.45 3.80
C ILE A 55 6.96 -7.37 4.86
N ILE A 56 6.92 -8.67 4.65
CA ILE A 56 6.38 -9.63 5.64
C ILE A 56 7.21 -9.60 6.93
N LYS A 57 8.52 -9.47 6.82
CA LYS A 57 9.45 -9.49 7.96
C LYS A 57 9.50 -8.16 8.70
N ASP A 58 9.62 -7.06 7.96
CA ASP A 58 9.99 -5.74 8.51
C ASP A 58 8.88 -4.68 8.34
N GLY A 59 7.81 -5.00 7.60
CA GLY A 59 6.70 -4.11 7.32
C GLY A 59 6.97 -3.21 6.11
N PHE A 60 6.01 -2.35 5.79
CA PHE A 60 6.19 -1.34 4.74
C PHE A 60 7.15 -0.25 5.23
N ASN A 61 8.29 -0.11 4.55
CA ASN A 61 9.30 0.88 4.91
C ASN A 61 9.44 1.95 3.81
N ARG A 62 9.13 3.20 4.18
CA ARG A 62 9.23 4.36 3.27
C ARG A 62 10.64 4.63 2.77
N SER A 63 11.71 4.11 3.42
CA SER A 63 13.07 4.31 2.93
C SER A 63 13.31 3.63 1.57
N PHE A 64 12.44 2.70 1.17
CA PHE A 64 12.44 2.08 -0.15
C PHE A 64 11.52 2.79 -1.16
N ALA A 65 10.95 3.94 -0.80
CA ALA A 65 10.16 4.74 -1.72
C ALA A 65 10.98 5.21 -2.93
N GLY A 66 10.32 5.32 -4.08
CA GLY A 66 10.96 5.66 -5.37
C GLY A 66 11.27 4.46 -6.26
N VAL A 67 11.27 3.22 -5.73
CA VAL A 67 11.42 2.00 -6.56
C VAL A 67 10.30 1.88 -7.60
N ASN A 68 9.07 2.29 -7.24
CA ASN A 68 7.90 2.29 -8.12
C ASN A 68 7.55 3.69 -8.66
N GLY A 69 8.52 4.62 -8.60
CA GLY A 69 8.32 6.04 -8.90
C GLY A 69 7.89 6.86 -7.70
N THR A 70 7.85 8.18 -7.90
CA THR A 70 7.49 9.17 -6.87
C THR A 70 6.42 10.13 -7.34
N ALA A 71 5.61 9.80 -8.36
CA ALA A 71 4.72 10.74 -9.04
C ALA A 71 3.83 11.58 -8.09
N TYR A 72 3.37 11.00 -6.98
CA TYR A 72 2.46 11.62 -6.02
C TYR A 72 3.07 11.72 -4.61
N GLY A 73 4.41 11.68 -4.52
CA GLY A 73 5.17 11.80 -3.29
C GLY A 73 6.14 10.65 -3.05
N ASN A 74 7.06 10.87 -2.13
CA ASN A 74 8.03 9.88 -1.67
C ASN A 74 7.42 9.07 -0.52
N GLY A 75 6.75 7.97 -0.89
CA GLY A 75 6.05 7.11 0.04
C GLY A 75 5.82 5.71 -0.52
N VAL A 76 4.99 4.94 0.18
CA VAL A 76 4.56 3.61 -0.25
C VAL A 76 3.24 3.74 -1.00
N TYR A 77 3.18 3.15 -2.18
CA TYR A 77 2.04 3.26 -3.09
C TYR A 77 1.11 2.07 -2.94
N PHE A 78 -0.19 2.34 -2.92
CA PHE A 78 -1.24 1.34 -2.91
C PHE A 78 -2.27 1.69 -3.98
N ALA A 79 -2.95 0.69 -4.53
CA ALA A 79 -3.99 0.90 -5.54
C ALA A 79 -5.34 0.38 -5.07
N THR A 80 -6.42 1.04 -5.47
CA THR A 80 -7.79 0.55 -5.28
C THR A 80 -8.11 -0.64 -6.18
N ASP A 81 -7.47 -0.70 -7.35
CA ASP A 81 -7.62 -1.79 -8.33
C ASP A 81 -6.42 -2.77 -8.27
N ALA A 82 -6.73 -4.05 -8.10
CA ALA A 82 -5.75 -5.13 -8.16
C ALA A 82 -5.07 -5.23 -9.53
N ASN A 83 -5.77 -4.93 -10.64
CA ASN A 83 -5.17 -4.93 -11.99
C ASN A 83 -4.05 -3.91 -12.13
N TYR A 84 -4.20 -2.74 -11.51
CA TYR A 84 -3.13 -1.74 -11.50
C TYR A 84 -1.91 -2.27 -10.73
N SER A 85 -2.14 -2.81 -9.52
CA SER A 85 -1.10 -3.44 -8.71
C SER A 85 -0.44 -4.62 -9.41
N HIS A 86 -1.16 -5.36 -10.26
CA HIS A 86 -0.64 -6.52 -10.99
C HIS A 86 0.55 -6.14 -11.88
N SER A 87 0.58 -4.92 -12.43
CA SER A 87 1.69 -4.45 -13.26
C SER A 87 3.01 -4.31 -12.49
N TYR A 88 2.97 -4.18 -11.17
CA TYR A 88 4.14 -4.11 -10.27
C TYR A 88 4.48 -5.47 -9.62
N ALA A 89 3.57 -6.43 -9.69
CA ALA A 89 3.77 -7.79 -9.16
C ALA A 89 4.58 -8.62 -10.15
N HIS A 90 5.90 -8.45 -10.18
CA HIS A 90 6.77 -9.13 -11.14
C HIS A 90 6.74 -10.67 -10.97
N VAL A 91 6.82 -11.38 -12.11
CA VAL A 91 6.85 -12.85 -12.15
C VAL A 91 8.14 -13.36 -11.53
N ASN A 92 8.04 -14.33 -10.61
CA ASN A 92 9.19 -15.01 -10.02
C ASN A 92 9.61 -16.23 -10.86
N SER A 93 10.65 -16.95 -10.43
CA SER A 93 11.17 -18.13 -11.13
C SER A 93 10.18 -19.29 -11.24
N ALA A 94 9.14 -19.32 -10.41
CA ALA A 94 8.07 -20.32 -10.45
C ALA A 94 6.91 -19.92 -11.38
N GLY A 95 6.97 -18.75 -12.04
CA GLY A 95 5.87 -18.24 -12.85
C GLY A 95 4.77 -17.54 -12.02
N GLU A 96 4.99 -17.35 -10.72
CA GLU A 96 4.01 -16.76 -9.79
C GLU A 96 4.27 -15.26 -9.59
N ARG A 97 3.26 -14.54 -9.08
CA ARG A 97 3.32 -13.10 -8.76
C ARG A 97 2.87 -12.87 -7.33
N CYS A 98 3.47 -11.89 -6.65
CA CYS A 98 3.13 -11.55 -5.28
C CYS A 98 2.35 -10.23 -5.19
N MET A 99 1.23 -10.24 -4.46
CA MET A 99 0.41 -9.07 -4.20
C MET A 99 -0.12 -9.12 -2.77
N PHE A 100 -0.09 -7.97 -2.08
CA PHE A 100 -0.73 -7.81 -0.79
C PHE A 100 -2.11 -7.19 -0.93
N ILE A 101 -3.03 -7.65 -0.07
CA ILE A 101 -4.26 -6.93 0.29
C ILE A 101 -4.00 -6.28 1.65
N VAL A 102 -4.15 -4.96 1.73
CA VAL A 102 -3.68 -4.17 2.87
C VAL A 102 -4.80 -3.28 3.38
N LYS A 103 -4.99 -3.26 4.71
CA LYS A 103 -5.80 -2.25 5.39
C LYS A 103 -4.94 -1.01 5.59
N VAL A 104 -5.29 0.09 4.94
CA VAL A 104 -4.51 1.34 4.92
C VAL A 104 -5.32 2.44 5.58
N LEU A 105 -4.73 3.16 6.54
CA LEU A 105 -5.30 4.38 7.11
C LEU A 105 -5.04 5.53 6.12
N ILE A 106 -6.05 5.85 5.32
CA ILE A 106 -6.01 6.90 4.28
C ILE A 106 -6.22 8.29 4.92
N GLY A 107 -7.11 8.40 5.89
CA GLY A 107 -7.41 9.67 6.56
C GLY A 107 -7.96 10.73 5.62
N THR A 108 -7.44 11.95 5.72
CA THR A 108 -7.74 13.04 4.77
C THR A 108 -6.66 13.10 3.70
N SER A 109 -7.07 12.95 2.44
CA SER A 109 -6.15 12.91 1.30
C SER A 109 -6.08 14.23 0.53
N ILE A 110 -4.94 14.47 -0.10
CA ILE A 110 -4.73 15.56 -1.08
C ILE A 110 -4.10 15.02 -2.36
N GLN A 111 -4.27 15.71 -3.48
CA GLN A 111 -3.48 15.41 -4.67
C GLN A 111 -1.98 15.59 -4.37
N GLY A 112 -1.21 14.53 -4.58
CA GLY A 112 0.23 14.53 -4.37
C GLY A 112 1.01 15.09 -5.55
N ASN A 113 2.29 15.37 -5.31
CA ASN A 113 3.27 15.63 -6.38
C ASN A 113 4.64 15.04 -6.02
N SER A 114 5.53 14.98 -7.01
CA SER A 114 6.80 14.26 -6.87
C SER A 114 7.83 14.86 -5.92
N SER A 115 7.66 16.12 -5.51
CA SER A 115 8.52 16.76 -4.53
C SER A 115 8.11 16.48 -3.08
N MET A 116 6.88 15.99 -2.85
CA MET A 116 6.37 15.77 -1.49
C MET A 116 7.09 14.63 -0.78
N LYS A 117 7.69 14.92 0.37
CA LYS A 117 8.30 13.92 1.27
C LYS A 117 7.42 13.60 2.49
N VAL A 118 6.49 14.49 2.80
CA VAL A 118 5.52 14.42 3.88
C VAL A 118 4.23 15.09 3.40
N CYS A 119 3.08 14.67 3.93
CA CYS A 119 1.82 15.35 3.67
C CYS A 119 1.83 16.77 4.25
N PRO A 120 1.19 17.75 3.59
CA PRO A 120 0.93 19.06 4.18
C PRO A 120 0.10 18.95 5.47
N VAL A 121 0.16 19.98 6.31
CA VAL A 121 -0.62 20.04 7.55
C VAL A 121 -2.11 19.85 7.25
N GLY A 122 -2.77 18.97 8.01
CA GLY A 122 -4.19 18.63 7.85
C GLY A 122 -4.47 17.46 6.91
N TYR A 123 -3.45 16.91 6.25
CA TYR A 123 -3.56 15.74 5.37
C TYR A 123 -2.75 14.57 5.90
N ASP A 124 -3.28 13.36 5.69
CA ASP A 124 -2.73 12.10 6.17
C ASP A 124 -2.14 11.27 5.02
N SER A 125 -2.62 11.46 3.79
CA SER A 125 -2.15 10.75 2.59
C SER A 125 -2.19 11.60 1.32
N THR A 126 -1.54 11.11 0.26
CA THR A 126 -1.59 11.70 -1.07
C THR A 126 -2.23 10.75 -2.09
N THR A 127 -2.91 11.31 -3.10
CA THR A 127 -3.53 10.58 -4.20
C THR A 127 -3.14 11.18 -5.55
N ASN A 128 -3.58 10.57 -6.64
CA ASN A 128 -3.34 11.02 -8.00
C ASN A 128 -4.30 12.13 -8.49
N GLY A 129 -5.25 12.58 -7.65
CA GLY A 129 -6.33 13.49 -8.04
C GLY A 129 -7.63 12.76 -8.23
#